data_AF-A0A212DF05-F1
#
_entry.id   AF-A0A212DF05-F1
#
_cell.length_a   1.000
_cell.length_b   1.000
_cell.length_c   1.000
_cell.angle_alpha   90.00
_cell.angle_beta   90.00
_cell.angle_gamma   90.00
#
_symmetry.space_group_name_H-M   'P 1'
#
loop_
_entity.id
_entity.type
_entity.pdbx_description
1 polymer ?
#
loop_
_entity_poly.entity_id
_entity_poly.type
_entity_poly.pdbx_seq_one_letter_code
_entity_poly.pdbx_strand_id
1 'polypeptide(L)'
;ELKLKDEECERLSKVRDQLGQELEELTASLFEEAHKMVREANVKQATAEKQLKEAQGKIDVLQAEVAALKTLVLSSSPTSPTQEPLPGGKAHFKKGHTRNKSTSSAMSGSHQDLSVIQPIVKDCKEADLSLYNEFRSWKDEPTMDRTCPFLDKIYQEDIFPCLTFSKSELASAVLEAVENNTLSIEPVGLQPVRFVKASAVECGGP
;
A
#
# COMPACT_ATOMS: atom_id res chain seq x y z
N GLU A 1 26.05 -70.38 -9.26
CA GLU A 1 24.97 -69.57 -9.89
C GLU A 1 23.88 -69.20 -8.88
N LEU A 2 23.25 -70.16 -8.18
CA LEU A 2 22.17 -69.89 -7.20
C LEU A 2 22.56 -68.88 -6.11
N LYS A 3 23.69 -69.09 -5.43
CA LYS A 3 24.17 -68.19 -4.36
C LYS A 3 24.35 -66.73 -4.82
N LEU A 4 24.82 -66.52 -6.05
CA LEU A 4 24.99 -65.16 -6.61
C LEU A 4 23.63 -64.50 -6.86
N LYS A 5 22.61 -65.28 -7.23
CA LYS A 5 21.24 -64.76 -7.38
C LYS A 5 20.61 -64.47 -6.02
N ASP A 6 20.86 -65.27 -5.00
CA ASP A 6 20.38 -65.01 -3.63
C ASP A 6 20.98 -63.70 -3.08
N GLU A 7 22.30 -63.49 -3.26
CA GLU A 7 22.98 -62.24 -2.86
C GLU A 7 22.41 -61.01 -3.59
N GLU A 8 22.10 -61.14 -4.88
CA GLU A 8 21.48 -60.07 -5.66
C GLU A 8 20.02 -59.80 -5.24
N CYS A 9 19.24 -60.85 -4.93
CA CYS A 9 17.90 -60.72 -4.37
C CYS A 9 17.92 -59.98 -3.03
N GLU A 10 18.85 -60.31 -2.14
CA GLU A 10 19.02 -59.60 -0.87
C GLU A 10 19.40 -58.14 -1.07
N ARG A 11 20.27 -57.85 -2.05
CA ARG A 11 20.62 -56.47 -2.41
C ARG A 11 19.41 -55.70 -2.91
N LEU A 12 18.63 -56.27 -3.83
CA LEU A 12 17.41 -55.65 -4.36
C LEU A 12 16.34 -55.49 -3.27
N SER A 13 16.26 -56.44 -2.34
CA SER A 13 15.37 -56.36 -1.17
C SER A 13 15.66 -55.11 -0.34
N LYS A 14 16.92 -54.88 0.00
CA LYS A 14 17.36 -53.68 0.75
C LYS A 14 17.08 -52.38 0.00
N VAL A 15 17.32 -52.36 -1.31
CA VAL A 15 17.02 -51.18 -2.15
C VAL A 15 15.53 -50.87 -2.14
N ARG A 16 14.67 -51.89 -2.29
CA ARG A 16 13.21 -51.71 -2.22
C ARG A 16 12.79 -51.17 -0.85
N ASP A 17 13.34 -51.73 0.23
CA ASP A 17 12.95 -51.32 1.59
C ASP A 17 13.38 -49.87 1.88
N GLN A 18 14.56 -49.46 1.41
CA GLN A 18 15.03 -48.07 1.50
C GLN A 18 14.15 -47.10 0.69
N LEU A 19 13.82 -47.46 -0.56
CA LEU A 19 12.90 -46.67 -1.38
C LEU A 19 11.49 -46.60 -0.76
N GLY A 20 11.04 -47.67 -0.11
CA GLY A 20 9.78 -47.70 0.61
C GLY A 20 9.77 -46.72 1.78
N GLN A 21 10.86 -46.67 2.55
CA GLN A 21 11.01 -45.73 3.64
C GLN A 21 11.08 -44.27 3.14
N GLU A 22 11.87 -43.98 2.11
CA GLU A 22 11.94 -42.65 1.50
C GLU A 22 10.57 -42.18 0.99
N LEU A 23 9.79 -43.10 0.41
CA LEU A 23 8.43 -42.81 -0.04
C LEU A 23 7.48 -42.51 1.13
N GLU A 24 7.60 -43.24 2.24
CA GLU A 24 6.81 -43.00 3.46
C GLU A 24 7.12 -41.63 4.07
N GLU A 25 8.42 -41.30 4.20
CA GLU A 25 8.88 -40.00 4.71
C GLU A 25 8.40 -38.85 3.82
N LEU A 26 8.53 -38.98 2.50
CA LEU A 26 8.01 -37.99 1.55
C LEU A 26 6.49 -37.85 1.67
N THR A 27 5.77 -38.96 1.81
CA THR A 27 4.31 -38.94 1.97
C THR A 27 3.90 -38.21 3.23
N ALA A 28 4.58 -38.46 4.36
CA ALA A 28 4.35 -37.75 5.61
C ALA A 28 4.59 -36.23 5.46
N SER A 29 5.71 -35.85 4.85
CA SER A 29 6.04 -34.43 4.61
C SER A 29 5.00 -33.72 3.73
N LEU A 30 4.49 -34.40 2.69
CA LEU A 30 3.44 -33.84 1.83
C LEU A 30 2.12 -33.63 2.57
N PHE A 31 1.73 -34.54 3.48
CA PHE A 31 0.54 -34.35 4.31
C PHE A 31 0.70 -33.18 5.27
N GLU A 32 1.86 -33.04 5.91
CA GLU A 32 2.14 -31.91 6.80
C GLU A 32 2.08 -30.57 6.04
N GLU A 33 2.67 -30.49 4.85
CA GLU A 33 2.65 -29.28 4.04
C GLU A 33 1.23 -28.95 3.54
N ALA A 34 0.45 -29.96 3.12
CA ALA A 34 -0.94 -29.77 2.75
C ALA A 34 -1.78 -29.23 3.94
N HIS A 35 -1.61 -29.80 5.14
CA HIS A 35 -2.26 -29.30 6.34
C HIS A 35 -1.83 -27.88 6.71
N LYS A 36 -0.55 -27.54 6.51
CA LYS A 36 -0.04 -26.18 6.69
C LYS A 36 -0.69 -25.19 5.72
N MET A 37 -0.74 -25.51 4.43
CA MET A 37 -1.39 -24.67 3.42
C MET A 37 -2.86 -24.40 3.74
N VAL A 38 -3.61 -25.42 4.17
CA VAL A 38 -5.02 -25.27 4.57
C VAL A 38 -5.15 -24.36 5.79
N ARG A 39 -4.31 -24.54 6.83
CA ARG A 39 -4.34 -23.68 8.01
C ARG A 39 -4.02 -22.22 7.67
N GLU A 40 -3.01 -21.98 6.84
CA GLU A 40 -2.64 -20.64 6.42
C GLU A 40 -3.77 -19.97 5.64
N ALA A 41 -4.44 -20.69 4.74
CA ALA A 41 -5.61 -20.19 4.02
C ALA A 41 -6.75 -19.82 4.98
N ASN A 42 -7.06 -20.68 5.95
CA ASN A 42 -8.10 -20.43 6.94
C ASN A 42 -7.79 -19.22 7.82
N VAL A 43 -6.53 -19.03 8.25
CA VAL A 43 -6.11 -17.87 9.03
C VAL A 43 -6.23 -16.57 8.20
N LYS A 44 -5.82 -16.61 6.93
CA LYS A 44 -5.97 -15.47 6.02
C LYS A 44 -7.45 -15.13 5.80
N GLN A 45 -8.29 -16.13 5.58
CA GLN A 45 -9.74 -15.96 5.43
C GLN A 45 -10.36 -15.33 6.69
N ALA A 46 -10.10 -15.90 7.87
CA ALA A 46 -10.64 -15.38 9.13
C ALA A 46 -10.21 -13.93 9.40
N THR A 47 -8.98 -13.57 9.04
CA THR A 47 -8.47 -12.19 9.15
C THR A 47 -9.21 -11.24 8.22
N ALA A 48 -9.39 -11.63 6.95
CA ALA A 48 -10.11 -10.84 5.97
C ALA A 48 -11.59 -10.65 6.34
N GLU A 49 -12.25 -11.72 6.79
CA GLU A 49 -13.65 -11.67 7.25
C GLU A 49 -13.83 -10.76 8.47
N LYS A 50 -12.89 -10.79 9.42
CA LYS A 50 -12.88 -9.87 10.57
C LYS A 50 -12.77 -8.41 10.11
N GLN A 51 -11.82 -8.12 9.22
CA GLN A 51 -11.62 -6.75 8.70
C GLN A 51 -12.84 -6.26 7.91
N LEU A 52 -13.46 -7.14 7.12
CA LEU A 52 -14.70 -6.84 6.39
C LEU A 52 -15.81 -6.45 7.36
N LYS A 53 -15.99 -7.21 8.45
CA LYS A 53 -17.01 -6.92 9.47
C LYS A 53 -16.76 -5.58 10.17
N GLU A 54 -15.51 -5.25 10.48
CA GLU A 54 -15.15 -3.96 11.07
C GLU A 54 -15.41 -2.80 10.10
N ALA A 55 -15.08 -2.98 8.81
CA ALA A 55 -15.35 -1.99 7.77
C ALA A 55 -16.86 -1.77 7.56
N GLN A 56 -17.66 -2.85 7.55
CA GLN A 56 -19.11 -2.77 7.50
C GLN A 56 -19.68 -1.97 8.68
N GLY A 57 -19.20 -2.21 9.91
CA GLY A 57 -19.61 -1.42 11.07
C GLY A 57 -19.27 0.07 10.94
N LYS A 58 -18.12 0.42 10.35
CA LYS A 58 -17.78 1.82 10.06
C LYS A 58 -18.73 2.44 9.03
N ILE A 59 -19.09 1.69 8.00
CA ILE A 59 -20.07 2.12 6.99
C ILE A 59 -21.42 2.42 7.65
N ASP A 60 -21.91 1.53 8.51
CA ASP A 60 -23.20 1.71 9.20
C ASP A 60 -23.22 2.99 10.06
N VAL A 61 -22.13 3.25 10.80
CA VAL A 61 -21.99 4.49 11.59
C VAL A 61 -21.99 5.72 10.69
N LEU A 62 -21.18 5.73 9.62
CA LEU A 62 -21.12 6.85 8.68
C LEU A 62 -22.47 7.08 7.97
N GLN A 63 -23.18 6.02 7.61
CA GLN A 63 -24.52 6.13 7.03
C GLN A 63 -25.51 6.77 8.02
N ALA A 64 -25.45 6.39 9.30
CA ALA A 64 -26.26 7.01 10.35
C ALA A 64 -25.93 8.50 10.55
N GLU A 65 -24.64 8.87 10.56
CA GLU A 65 -24.20 10.27 10.65
C GLU A 65 -24.68 11.10 9.45
N VAL A 66 -24.52 10.58 8.23
CA VAL A 66 -24.99 11.23 7.00
C VAL A 66 -26.52 11.41 7.03
N ALA A 67 -27.27 10.41 7.50
CA ALA A 67 -28.72 10.52 7.64
C ALA A 67 -29.13 11.59 8.68
N ALA A 68 -28.42 11.66 9.80
CA ALA A 68 -28.66 12.68 10.83
C ALA A 68 -28.35 14.10 10.31
N LEU A 69 -27.20 14.28 9.63
CA LEU A 69 -26.81 15.55 9.03
C LEU A 69 -27.80 16.01 7.95
N LYS A 70 -28.27 15.10 7.08
CA LYS A 70 -29.31 15.40 6.09
C LYS A 70 -30.60 15.91 6.75
N THR A 71 -31.01 15.30 7.85
CA THR A 71 -32.20 15.72 8.61
C THR A 71 -32.02 17.11 9.22
N LEU A 72 -30.84 17.40 9.76
CA LEU A 72 -30.52 18.72 10.33
C LEU A 72 -30.56 19.81 9.25
N VAL A 73 -29.96 19.57 8.08
CA VAL A 73 -29.97 20.52 6.95
C VAL A 73 -31.39 20.81 6.45
N LEU A 74 -32.22 19.76 6.31
CA LEU A 74 -33.61 19.92 5.88
C LEU A 74 -34.46 20.66 6.91
N SER A 75 -34.16 20.53 8.21
CA SER A 75 -34.87 21.23 9.28
C SER A 75 -34.37 22.65 9.54
N SER A 76 -33.13 22.99 9.14
CA SER A 76 -32.50 24.30 9.35
C SER A 76 -32.73 25.30 8.22
N SER A 77 -33.57 25.01 7.23
CA SER A 77 -34.00 25.99 6.22
C SER A 77 -35.31 26.67 6.66
N PRO A 78 -35.30 27.94 7.12
CA PRO A 78 -36.52 28.72 7.27
C PRO A 78 -36.86 29.42 5.95
N THR A 79 -38.16 29.44 5.59
CA THR A 79 -38.82 29.97 4.36
C THR A 79 -38.91 28.98 3.18
N SER A 80 -40.04 28.61 2.56
CA SER A 80 -41.49 28.82 2.75
C SER A 80 -42.27 27.79 1.85
N PRO A 81 -43.62 27.64 1.97
CA PRO A 81 -44.37 26.38 1.79
C PRO A 81 -45.12 26.20 0.46
N THR A 82 -45.50 24.96 0.11
CA THR A 82 -46.64 24.62 -0.79
C THR A 82 -47.14 23.22 -0.38
N GLN A 83 -48.13 23.12 0.51
CA GLN A 83 -49.58 23.06 0.25
C GLN A 83 -50.05 21.70 -0.33
N GLU A 84 -50.48 20.78 0.55
CA GLU A 84 -51.69 19.97 0.33
C GLU A 84 -52.41 19.75 1.67
N PRO A 85 -53.73 20.01 1.76
CA PRO A 85 -54.52 19.75 2.95
C PRO A 85 -55.09 18.33 2.93
N LEU A 86 -54.80 17.53 3.96
CA LEU A 86 -55.57 16.33 4.26
C LEU A 86 -56.28 16.47 5.62
N PRO A 87 -57.56 16.06 5.71
CA PRO A 87 -58.43 16.44 6.80
C PRO A 87 -58.34 15.47 7.99
N GLY A 88 -58.56 16.02 9.19
CA GLY A 88 -59.17 15.28 10.29
C GLY A 88 -58.23 14.83 11.39
N GLY A 89 -58.49 15.32 12.60
CA GLY A 89 -57.96 14.70 13.82
C GLY A 89 -57.74 15.68 14.96
N LYS A 90 -58.83 16.16 15.58
CA LYS A 90 -58.76 16.79 16.90
C LYS A 90 -58.11 15.82 17.90
N ALA A 91 -57.09 16.24 18.64
CA ALA A 91 -57.00 15.96 20.09
C ALA A 91 -55.80 16.66 20.76
N HIS A 92 -56.15 17.54 21.69
CA HIS A 92 -55.64 17.63 23.05
C HIS A 92 -54.13 17.58 23.30
N PHE A 93 -53.63 18.73 23.77
CA PHE A 93 -52.62 18.79 24.84
C PHE A 93 -52.79 17.61 25.80
N LYS A 94 -51.71 16.88 26.10
CA LYS A 94 -51.10 16.71 27.44
C LYS A 94 -49.85 15.83 27.37
N LYS A 95 -48.96 16.13 28.32
CA LYS A 95 -48.16 15.18 29.10
C LYS A 95 -46.74 14.92 28.61
N GLY A 96 -45.80 15.61 29.27
CA GLY A 96 -44.41 15.20 29.34
C GLY A 96 -44.25 13.87 30.06
N HIS A 97 -43.18 13.17 29.69
CA HIS A 97 -42.58 11.97 30.29
C HIS A 97 -41.42 11.60 29.33
N THR A 98 -40.20 11.18 29.70
CA THR A 98 -39.66 10.66 30.96
C THR A 98 -38.13 10.81 30.87
N ARG A 99 -37.49 11.20 31.96
CA ARG A 99 -36.04 11.05 32.16
C ARG A 99 -35.77 9.66 32.74
N ASN A 100 -34.96 8.85 32.08
CA ASN A 100 -34.29 7.66 32.62
C ASN A 100 -33.21 7.22 31.62
N LYS A 101 -32.04 6.71 31.99
CA LYS A 101 -31.37 6.49 33.28
C LYS A 101 -29.88 6.35 32.93
N SER A 102 -29.00 7.05 33.62
CA SER A 102 -27.56 6.81 33.56
C SER A 102 -27.24 5.45 34.19
N THR A 103 -26.65 4.53 33.45
CA THR A 103 -25.91 3.39 34.01
C THR A 103 -24.44 3.77 34.08
N SER A 104 -24.10 4.35 35.24
CA SER A 104 -22.75 4.34 35.77
C SER A 104 -22.44 2.92 36.23
N SER A 105 -21.33 2.34 35.76
CA SER A 105 -20.64 1.30 36.51
C SER A 105 -19.18 1.73 36.62
N ALA A 106 -18.82 2.05 37.86
CA ALA A 106 -17.50 2.48 38.27
C ALA A 106 -16.65 1.24 38.62
N MET A 107 -15.44 1.24 38.09
CA MET A 107 -14.17 0.79 38.66
C MET A 107 -14.06 -0.61 39.29
N SER A 108 -13.30 -1.46 38.60
CA SER A 108 -12.35 -2.37 39.24
C SER A 108 -10.97 -2.06 38.69
N GLY A 109 -10.07 -1.64 39.58
CA GLY A 109 -8.69 -1.35 39.25
C GLY A 109 -7.87 -2.61 39.01
N SER A 110 -6.97 -2.54 38.05
CA SER A 110 -5.65 -3.18 38.11
C SER A 110 -4.78 -2.51 37.04
N HIS A 111 -3.57 -2.13 37.45
CA HIS A 111 -2.54 -1.53 36.64
C HIS A 111 -2.44 -2.15 35.25
N GLN A 112 -2.64 -1.36 34.20
CA GLN A 112 -2.03 -1.65 32.91
C GLN A 112 -1.34 -0.38 32.44
N ASP A 113 -0.03 -0.52 32.30
CA ASP A 113 0.87 0.42 31.65
C ASP A 113 0.18 1.05 30.43
N LEU A 114 0.13 2.37 30.43
CA LEU A 114 0.03 3.16 29.21
C LEU A 114 1.37 3.04 28.47
N SER A 115 1.72 1.82 28.05
CA SER A 115 2.74 1.64 27.04
C SER A 115 2.16 2.23 25.77
N VAL A 116 2.69 3.40 25.41
CA VAL A 116 2.44 4.08 24.15
C VAL A 116 2.57 3.05 23.04
N ILE A 117 1.43 2.60 22.49
CA ILE A 117 1.39 1.84 21.24
C ILE A 117 1.91 2.82 20.20
N GLN A 118 3.22 2.77 19.92
CA GLN A 118 3.76 3.46 18.76
C GLN A 118 3.03 2.90 17.55
N PRO A 119 2.43 3.74 16.69
CA PRO A 119 1.78 3.24 15.50
C PRO A 119 2.84 2.50 14.69
N ILE A 120 2.60 1.22 14.43
CA ILE A 120 3.38 0.45 13.46
C ILE A 120 3.09 1.13 12.12
N VAL A 121 3.97 2.05 11.72
CA VAL A 121 3.93 2.64 10.37
C VAL A 121 4.32 1.52 9.44
N LYS A 122 3.32 0.89 8.84
CA LYS A 122 3.53 -0.10 7.79
C LYS A 122 3.72 0.69 6.50
N ASP A 123 4.86 0.49 5.84
CA ASP A 123 5.10 1.02 4.50
C ASP A 123 4.13 0.36 3.52
N CYS A 124 3.01 1.02 3.26
CA CYS A 124 2.04 0.64 2.26
C CYS A 124 2.43 1.33 0.94
N LYS A 125 2.63 0.55 -0.13
CA LYS A 125 2.80 1.06 -1.49
C LYS A 125 1.49 0.89 -2.24
N GLU A 126 0.79 1.98 -2.46
CA GLU A 126 -0.40 2.05 -3.31
C GLU A 126 -0.07 2.93 -4.51
N ALA A 127 -0.43 2.48 -5.71
CA ALA A 127 -0.18 3.24 -6.93
C ALA A 127 -1.24 4.34 -7.07
N ASP A 128 -0.80 5.58 -7.29
CA ASP A 128 -1.70 6.64 -7.72
C ASP A 128 -2.28 6.27 -9.09
N LEU A 129 -3.60 6.14 -9.17
CA LEU A 129 -4.28 5.70 -10.39
C LEU A 129 -4.16 6.73 -11.53
N SER A 130 -4.03 8.03 -11.22
CA SER A 130 -3.85 9.08 -12.23
C SER A 130 -2.48 8.92 -12.89
N LEU A 131 -1.41 8.86 -12.07
CA LEU A 131 -0.04 8.66 -12.57
C LEU A 131 0.12 7.32 -13.27
N TYR A 132 -0.52 6.27 -12.76
CA TYR A 132 -0.48 4.95 -13.37
C TYR A 132 -1.12 4.93 -14.76
N ASN A 133 -2.28 5.56 -14.93
CA ASN A 133 -2.96 5.61 -16.23
C ASN A 133 -2.20 6.47 -17.24
N GLU A 134 -1.58 7.57 -16.79
CA GLU A 134 -0.72 8.39 -17.63
C GLU A 134 0.53 7.62 -18.09
N PHE A 135 1.23 6.97 -17.16
CA PHE A 135 2.35 6.09 -17.48
C PHE A 135 1.94 4.98 -18.46
N ARG A 136 0.77 4.36 -18.25
CA ARG A 136 0.25 3.32 -19.15
C ARG A 136 0.04 3.86 -20.56
N SER A 137 -0.55 5.04 -20.69
CA SER A 137 -0.78 5.69 -21.98
C SER A 137 0.54 6.01 -22.69
N TRP A 138 1.53 6.55 -21.95
CA TRP A 138 2.89 6.77 -22.48
C TRP A 138 3.59 5.45 -22.86
N LYS A 139 3.38 4.37 -22.10
CA LYS A 139 3.97 3.06 -22.39
C LYS A 139 3.40 2.43 -23.67
N ASP A 140 2.12 2.66 -23.95
CA ASP A 140 1.47 2.15 -25.16
C ASP A 140 1.97 2.88 -26.41
N GLU A 141 2.27 4.19 -26.32
CA GLU A 141 2.91 4.99 -27.37
C GLU A 141 4.15 5.75 -26.85
N PRO A 142 5.31 5.06 -26.72
CA PRO A 142 6.50 5.64 -26.12
C PRO A 142 7.06 6.81 -26.92
N THR A 143 7.41 7.88 -26.21
CA THR A 143 8.09 9.04 -26.78
C THR A 143 9.12 9.60 -25.80
N MET A 144 10.17 10.23 -26.36
CA MET A 144 11.14 11.02 -25.62
C MET A 144 10.93 12.52 -25.76
N ASP A 145 9.83 12.94 -26.39
CA ASP A 145 9.43 14.34 -26.42
C ASP A 145 9.17 14.84 -25.00
N ARG A 146 9.98 15.83 -24.59
CA ARG A 146 9.88 16.49 -23.29
C ARG A 146 8.49 17.08 -23.04
N THR A 147 7.79 17.49 -24.08
CA THR A 147 6.49 18.16 -23.97
C THR A 147 5.31 17.20 -23.76
N CYS A 148 5.53 15.88 -23.82
CA CYS A 148 4.45 14.94 -23.54
C CYS A 148 4.03 14.98 -22.06
N PRO A 149 2.75 14.74 -21.72
CA PRO A 149 2.24 14.93 -20.35
C PRO A 149 3.01 14.16 -19.26
N PHE A 150 3.40 12.92 -19.57
CA PHE A 150 4.12 12.05 -18.64
C PHE A 150 5.51 12.60 -18.32
N LEU A 151 6.31 12.94 -19.34
CA LEU A 151 7.66 13.44 -19.12
C LEU A 151 7.66 14.88 -18.61
N ASP A 152 6.79 15.76 -19.11
CA ASP A 152 6.70 17.15 -18.65
C ASP A 152 6.52 17.20 -17.13
N LYS A 153 5.62 16.37 -16.58
CA LYS A 153 5.42 16.27 -15.12
C LYS A 153 6.69 15.85 -14.39
N ILE A 154 7.36 14.79 -14.85
CA ILE A 154 8.64 14.32 -14.28
C ILE A 154 9.72 15.41 -14.39
N TYR A 155 9.74 16.17 -15.47
CA TYR A 155 10.69 17.26 -15.64
C TYR A 155 10.46 18.38 -14.62
N GLN A 156 9.21 18.80 -14.43
CA GLN A 156 8.86 19.87 -13.49
C GLN A 156 9.04 19.45 -12.03
N GLU A 157 8.62 18.24 -11.67
CA GLU A 157 8.57 17.78 -10.28
C GLU A 157 9.91 17.18 -9.81
N ASP A 158 10.64 16.49 -10.70
CA ASP A 158 11.84 15.74 -10.32
C ASP A 158 13.11 16.26 -10.98
N ILE A 159 13.19 16.28 -12.31
CA ILE A 159 14.47 16.49 -13.02
C ILE A 159 14.99 17.91 -12.83
N PHE A 160 14.15 18.94 -13.04
CA PHE A 160 14.59 20.33 -12.87
C PHE A 160 15.02 20.63 -11.43
N PRO A 161 14.25 20.25 -10.37
CA PRO A 161 14.71 20.43 -9.00
C PRO A 161 16.01 19.66 -8.68
N CYS A 162 16.19 18.46 -9.25
CA CYS A 162 17.39 17.65 -9.01
C CYS A 162 18.66 18.19 -9.70
N LEU A 163 18.52 18.85 -10.84
CA LEU A 163 19.65 19.36 -11.63
C LEU A 163 19.84 20.87 -11.54
N THR A 164 19.17 21.52 -10.58
CA THR A 164 19.39 22.96 -10.31
C THR A 164 20.59 23.15 -9.37
N PHE A 165 21.65 23.76 -9.90
CA PHE A 165 22.88 24.07 -9.14
C PHE A 165 23.19 25.57 -9.16
N SER A 166 24.00 26.05 -8.20
CA SER A 166 24.39 27.46 -8.11
C SER A 166 25.06 28.01 -9.38
N LYS A 167 25.80 27.16 -10.12
CA LYS A 167 26.38 27.52 -11.43
C LYS A 167 25.42 27.09 -12.54
N SER A 168 24.53 28.01 -12.93
CA SER A 168 23.45 27.74 -13.88
C SER A 168 23.94 27.27 -15.26
N GLU A 169 24.99 27.86 -15.82
CA GLU A 169 25.54 27.45 -17.12
C GLU A 169 25.99 25.98 -17.14
N LEU A 170 26.71 25.56 -16.09
CA LEU A 170 27.13 24.18 -15.93
C LEU A 170 25.93 23.27 -15.68
N ALA A 171 24.95 23.71 -14.88
CA ALA A 171 23.72 22.96 -14.64
C ALA A 171 22.94 22.70 -15.94
N SER A 172 22.80 23.71 -16.80
CA SER A 172 22.17 23.58 -18.12
C SER A 172 22.96 22.64 -19.03
N ALA A 173 24.30 22.74 -19.05
CA ALA A 173 25.13 21.83 -19.83
C ALA A 173 25.05 20.38 -19.32
N VAL A 174 24.93 20.17 -18.01
CA VAL A 174 24.72 18.84 -17.42
C VAL A 174 23.35 18.28 -17.79
N LEU A 175 22.28 19.08 -17.72
CA LEU A 175 20.93 18.66 -18.14
C LEU A 175 20.91 18.23 -19.61
N GLU A 176 21.47 19.05 -20.50
CA GLU A 176 21.59 18.72 -21.93
C GLU A 176 22.41 17.44 -22.15
N ALA A 177 23.53 17.28 -21.42
CA ALA A 177 24.36 16.09 -21.51
C ALA A 177 23.66 14.82 -20.98
N VAL A 178 22.76 14.94 -20.00
CA VAL A 178 21.92 13.82 -19.53
C VAL A 178 20.91 13.44 -20.60
N GLU A 179 20.20 14.41 -21.17
CA GLU A 179 19.18 14.18 -22.21
C GLU A 179 19.78 13.58 -23.49
N ASN A 180 20.97 14.04 -23.87
CA ASN A 180 21.71 13.54 -25.03
C ASN A 180 22.52 12.27 -24.73
N ASN A 181 22.49 11.78 -23.48
CA ASN A 181 23.25 10.62 -23.02
C ASN A 181 24.77 10.73 -23.31
N THR A 182 25.33 11.93 -23.13
CA THR A 182 26.76 12.24 -23.29
C THR A 182 27.48 12.52 -21.97
N LEU A 183 26.76 12.55 -20.85
CA LEU A 183 27.33 12.68 -19.52
C LEU A 183 28.05 11.38 -19.11
N SER A 184 29.26 11.51 -18.57
CA SER A 184 29.99 10.41 -17.93
C SER A 184 30.46 10.84 -16.54
N ILE A 185 30.43 9.91 -15.59
CA ILE A 185 30.84 10.13 -14.20
C ILE A 185 31.85 9.05 -13.85
N GLU A 186 33.08 9.45 -13.58
CA GLU A 186 34.18 8.54 -13.24
C GLU A 186 34.64 8.77 -11.78
N PRO A 187 34.95 7.70 -11.02
CA PRO A 187 35.51 7.85 -9.70
C PRO A 187 36.93 8.42 -9.78
N VAL A 188 37.20 9.52 -9.06
CA VAL A 188 38.54 10.11 -8.98
C VAL A 188 39.26 9.67 -7.71
N GLY A 189 40.36 8.93 -7.87
CA GLY A 189 41.25 8.55 -6.77
C GLY A 189 42.23 9.68 -6.39
N LEU A 190 42.87 9.56 -5.22
CA LEU A 190 43.97 10.43 -4.82
C LEU A 190 45.19 10.16 -5.72
N GLN A 191 45.43 11.03 -6.70
CA GLN A 191 46.60 10.97 -7.58
C GLN A 191 47.66 12.00 -7.12
N PRO A 192 48.91 11.60 -6.87
CA PRO A 192 50.00 12.50 -6.43
C PRO A 192 50.37 13.59 -7.45
N VAL A 193 50.06 13.38 -8.73
CA VAL A 193 50.37 14.33 -9.82
C VAL A 193 49.13 14.50 -10.69
N ARG A 194 48.57 15.72 -10.72
CA ARG A 194 47.51 16.09 -11.67
C ARG A 194 48.14 16.84 -12.83
N PHE A 195 47.95 16.36 -14.06
CA PHE A 195 48.19 17.18 -15.25
C PHE A 195 47.00 18.13 -15.41
N VAL A 196 47.18 19.40 -15.02
CA VAL A 196 46.11 20.40 -15.12
C VAL A 196 46.14 21.05 -16.51
N LYS A 197 45.20 20.66 -17.37
CA LYS A 197 44.72 21.52 -18.46
C LYS A 197 43.38 22.11 -18.02
N ALA A 198 43.42 23.21 -17.29
CA ALA A 198 42.23 24.03 -17.08
C ALA A 198 42.13 24.97 -18.28
N SER A 199 41.20 24.70 -19.20
CA SER A 199 40.81 25.69 -20.19
C SER A 199 39.87 26.68 -19.49
N ALA A 200 40.38 27.89 -19.23
CA ALA A 200 39.54 28.99 -18.78
C ALA A 200 38.62 29.38 -19.94
N VAL A 201 37.33 29.11 -19.82
CA VAL A 201 36.32 29.89 -20.53
C VAL A 201 35.97 31.05 -19.62
N GLU A 202 36.20 32.24 -20.14
CA GLU A 202 36.04 33.53 -19.51
C GLU A 202 34.55 33.77 -19.26
N CYS A 203 34.11 33.65 -18.00
CA CYS A 203 32.80 34.14 -17.59
C CYS A 203 32.87 35.68 -17.60
N GLY A 204 32.48 36.29 -18.72
CA GLY A 204 32.31 37.72 -18.83
C GLY A 204 31.11 38.19 -18.00
N GLY A 205 31.35 39.04 -17.00
CA GLY A 205 30.37 40.02 -16.54
C GLY A 205 30.37 41.25 -17.47
N PRO A 206 29.44 42.21 -17.35
CA PRO A 206 28.59 42.55 -16.20
C PRO A 206 27.10 42.19 -16.34
#